data_AF-A0A1I2DMS7-F1
#
_entry.id   AF-A0A1I2DMS7-F1
#
_cell.length_a   1.000
_cell.length_b   1.000
_cell.length_c   1.000
_cell.angle_alpha   90.00
_cell.angle_beta   90.00
_cell.angle_gamma   90.00
#
_symmetry.space_group_name_H-M   'P 1'
#
loop_
_entity.id
_entity.type
_entity.pdbx_description
1 polymer ?
#
loop_
_entity_poly.entity_id
_entity_poly.type
_entity_poly.pdbx_seq_one_letter_code
_entity_poly.pdbx_strand_id
1 'polypeptide(L)'
;MTPYINKFSTQYKEIRPIVVKNLFVFIACLIQGKTVSLYTLRDEVGKITEKYKTTSGGHYKRLSRFLQANSSSKLWYYVLQYGISLLQKNIRFCYLDATEWEIGSFKRIAARLHILTLAVDYQA
;
A
#
# COMPACT_ATOMS: atom_id res chain seq x y z
N MET A 1 -8.73 2.48 -13.93
CA MET A 1 -8.12 3.22 -12.78
C MET A 1 -8.85 4.52 -12.44
N THR A 2 -9.12 5.40 -13.41
CA THR A 2 -9.68 6.75 -13.20
C THR A 2 -10.96 6.86 -12.35
N PRO A 3 -12.01 6.02 -12.53
CA PRO A 3 -13.24 6.17 -11.73
C PRO A 3 -13.04 5.90 -10.23
N TYR A 4 -12.17 4.94 -9.89
CA TYR A 4 -11.86 4.60 -8.49
C TYR A 4 -11.00 5.65 -7.80
N ILE A 5 -10.11 6.30 -8.56
CA ILE A 5 -9.28 7.41 -8.05
C ILE A 5 -10.19 8.57 -7.62
N ASN A 6 -11.15 8.95 -8.47
CA ASN A 6 -12.08 10.03 -8.16
C ASN A 6 -12.95 9.67 -6.96
N LYS A 7 -13.49 8.45 -6.90
CA LYS A 7 -14.29 7.99 -5.75
C LYS A 7 -13.53 8.12 -4.43
N PHE A 8 -12.28 7.65 -4.37
CA PHE A 8 -11.46 7.74 -3.16
C PHE A 8 -11.16 9.19 -2.78
N SER A 9 -10.75 10.03 -3.75
CA SER A 9 -10.49 11.45 -3.50
C SER A 9 -11.74 12.22 -3.05
N THR A 10 -12.93 11.90 -3.60
CA THR A 10 -14.18 12.52 -3.17
C THR A 10 -14.58 12.08 -1.76
N GLN A 11 -14.40 10.79 -1.45
CA GLN A 11 -14.68 10.23 -0.13
C GLN A 11 -13.75 10.82 0.95
N TYR A 12 -12.48 11.03 0.61
CA TYR A 12 -11.46 11.58 1.50
C TYR A 12 -10.94 12.92 0.94
N LYS A 13 -11.80 13.95 0.98
CA LYS A 13 -11.66 15.29 0.34
C LYS A 13 -10.28 15.98 0.47
N GLU A 14 -9.43 15.56 1.40
CA GLU A 14 -8.07 16.07 1.61
C GLU A 14 -7.01 15.43 0.67
N ILE A 15 -7.34 14.36 -0.06
CA ILE A 15 -6.36 13.60 -0.86
C ILE A 15 -6.42 13.94 -2.34
N ARG A 16 -5.30 14.47 -2.83
CA ARG A 16 -5.10 14.79 -4.24
C ARG A 16 -5.16 13.51 -5.11
N PRO A 17 -5.85 13.50 -6.27
CA PRO A 17 -5.97 12.32 -7.14
C PRO A 17 -4.64 11.68 -7.53
N ILE A 18 -3.58 12.48 -7.69
CA ILE A 18 -2.23 11.99 -8.01
C ILE A 18 -1.65 11.10 -6.90
N VAL A 19 -1.99 11.36 -5.64
CA VAL A 19 -1.57 10.56 -4.49
C VAL A 19 -2.26 9.20 -4.54
N VAL A 20 -3.57 9.18 -4.79
CA VAL A 20 -4.35 7.94 -4.94
C VAL A 20 -3.85 7.11 -6.12
N LYS A 21 -3.56 7.75 -7.26
CA LYS A 21 -2.97 7.07 -8.41
C LYS A 21 -1.65 6.40 -8.06
N ASN A 22 -0.76 7.10 -7.35
CA ASN A 22 0.52 6.54 -6.93
C ASN A 22 0.36 5.44 -5.86
N LEU A 23 -0.62 5.55 -4.96
CA LEU A 23 -0.98 4.49 -4.03
C LEU A 23 -1.38 3.21 -4.79
N PHE A 24 -2.26 3.32 -5.78
CA PHE A 24 -2.70 2.15 -6.54
C PHE A 24 -1.56 1.52 -7.36
N VAL A 25 -0.68 2.34 -7.95
CA VAL A 25 0.52 1.82 -8.62
C VAL A 25 1.42 1.10 -7.62
N PHE A 26 1.64 1.68 -6.43
CA PHE A 26 2.47 1.05 -5.40
C PHE A 26 1.88 -0.29 -4.92
N ILE A 27 0.59 -0.34 -4.62
CA ILE A 27 -0.10 -1.59 -4.23
C ILE A 27 0.00 -2.63 -5.35
N ALA A 28 -0.25 -2.25 -6.60
CA ALA A 28 -0.11 -3.16 -7.73
C ALA A 28 1.33 -3.69 -7.86
N CYS A 29 2.35 -2.87 -7.60
CA CYS A 29 3.74 -3.32 -7.59
C CYS A 29 3.98 -4.35 -6.48
N LEU A 30 3.46 -4.13 -5.27
CA LEU A 30 3.60 -5.08 -4.17
C LEU A 30 2.97 -6.45 -4.50
N ILE A 31 1.77 -6.44 -5.08
CA ILE A 31 1.05 -7.66 -5.48
C ILE A 31 1.81 -8.40 -6.57
N GLN A 32 2.23 -7.69 -7.62
CA GLN A 32 2.90 -8.28 -8.77
C GLN A 32 4.32 -8.77 -8.43
N GLY A 33 5.09 -7.92 -7.74
CA GLY A 33 6.48 -8.18 -7.40
C GLY A 33 6.68 -9.10 -6.19
N LYS A 34 5.61 -9.34 -5.40
CA LYS A 34 5.63 -10.20 -4.19
C LYS A 34 6.78 -9.87 -3.24
N THR A 35 7.14 -8.60 -3.16
CA THR A 35 8.25 -8.09 -2.34
C THR A 35 7.99 -6.66 -1.92
N VAL A 36 8.61 -6.26 -0.81
CA VAL A 36 8.59 -4.87 -0.32
C VAL A 36 9.86 -4.09 -0.73
N SER A 37 10.83 -4.76 -1.37
CA SER A 37 12.07 -4.14 -1.81
C SER A 37 11.83 -3.14 -2.94
N LEU A 38 11.92 -1.83 -2.66
CA LEU A 38 11.73 -0.79 -3.67
C LEU A 38 12.70 -0.91 -4.85
N TYR A 39 13.91 -1.41 -4.59
CA TYR A 39 14.89 -1.70 -5.63
C TYR A 39 14.31 -2.70 -6.61
N THR A 40 13.71 -3.80 -6.13
CA THR A 40 13.10 -4.82 -6.99
C THR A 40 11.80 -4.32 -7.64
N LEU A 41 10.97 -3.59 -6.89
CA LEU A 41 9.67 -3.10 -7.38
C LEU A 41 9.78 -2.08 -8.51
N ARG A 42 10.93 -1.41 -8.69
CA ARG A 42 11.09 -0.41 -9.76
C ARG A 42 10.82 -0.98 -11.16
N ASP A 43 11.08 -2.26 -11.35
CA ASP A 43 10.90 -2.94 -12.64
C ASP A 43 9.42 -3.26 -12.91
N GLU A 44 8.61 -3.38 -11.86
CA GLU A 44 7.16 -3.56 -11.96
C GLU A 44 6.41 -2.26 -12.28
N VAL A 45 6.93 -1.10 -11.85
CA VAL A 45 6.31 0.21 -12.14
C VAL A 45 6.18 0.44 -13.64
N GLY A 46 7.22 0.10 -14.41
CA GLY A 46 7.23 0.25 -15.86
C GLY A 46 6.11 -0.56 -16.53
N LYS A 47 5.94 -1.81 -16.10
CA LYS A 47 4.89 -2.73 -16.58
C LYS A 47 3.49 -2.23 -16.22
N ILE A 48 3.26 -1.91 -14.94
CA ILE A 48 1.95 -1.47 -14.43
C ILE A 48 1.50 -0.15 -15.04
N THR A 49 2.44 0.73 -15.36
CA THR A 49 2.12 2.07 -15.90
C THR A 49 2.29 2.18 -17.40
N GLU A 50 2.67 1.08 -18.07
CA GLU A 50 2.97 1.01 -19.51
C GLU A 50 4.03 2.02 -19.95
N LYS A 51 4.93 2.39 -19.02
CA LYS A 51 6.00 3.38 -19.24
C LYS A 51 7.36 2.69 -19.40
N TYR A 52 7.45 1.80 -20.38
CA TYR A 52 8.65 1.01 -20.67
C TYR A 52 9.87 1.85 -21.06
N LYS A 53 9.65 3.04 -21.64
CA LYS A 53 10.74 3.97 -22.03
C LYS A 53 11.36 4.73 -20.85
N THR A 54 10.73 4.71 -19.68
CA THR A 54 11.27 5.41 -18.49
C THR A 54 12.34 4.54 -17.84
N THR A 55 13.45 5.15 -17.44
CA THR A 55 14.55 4.42 -16.80
C THR A 55 14.14 3.82 -15.46
N SER A 56 14.70 2.65 -15.17
CA SER A 56 14.48 1.91 -13.92
C SER A 56 14.80 2.78 -12.68
N GLY A 57 15.80 3.66 -12.74
CA GLY A 57 16.09 4.65 -11.69
C GLY A 57 15.00 5.71 -11.49
N GLY A 58 14.31 6.12 -12.55
CA GLY A 58 13.15 7.02 -12.48
C GLY A 58 11.97 6.39 -11.74
N HIS A 59 11.73 5.10 -12.00
CA HIS A 59 10.70 4.32 -11.32
C HIS A 59 10.99 4.13 -9.83
N TYR A 60 12.24 3.80 -9.48
CA TYR A 60 12.67 3.73 -8.08
C TYR A 60 12.43 5.07 -7.36
N LYS A 61 12.86 6.17 -7.97
CA LYS A 61 12.69 7.53 -7.41
C LYS A 61 11.22 7.90 -7.24
N ARG A 62 10.34 7.44 -8.13
CA ARG A 62 8.89 7.64 -8.01
C ARG A 62 8.33 6.94 -6.77
N LEU A 63 8.69 5.68 -6.56
CA LEU A 63 8.26 4.91 -5.39
C LEU A 63 8.78 5.54 -4.09
N SER A 64 10.08 5.86 -4.04
CA SER A 64 10.69 6.44 -2.85
C SER A 64 10.09 7.81 -2.50
N ARG A 65 9.89 8.69 -3.49
CA ARG A 65 9.22 9.98 -3.29
C ARG A 65 7.79 9.83 -2.80
N PHE A 66 7.03 8.87 -3.33
CA PHE A 66 5.67 8.62 -2.88
C PHE A 66 5.64 8.21 -1.41
N LEU A 67 6.49 7.27 -1.00
CA LEU A 67 6.56 6.81 0.39
C LEU A 67 7.05 7.90 1.34
N GLN A 68 8.11 8.62 0.98
CA GLN A 68 8.63 9.73 1.80
C GLN A 68 7.61 10.85 1.97
N ALA A 69 6.90 11.23 0.91
CA ALA A 69 5.89 12.29 0.97
C ALA A 69 4.64 11.90 1.78
N ASN A 70 4.41 10.60 2.01
CA ASN A 70 3.21 10.11 2.68
C ASN A 70 3.49 9.33 3.97
N SER A 71 4.75 9.18 4.40
CA SER A 71 5.11 8.33 5.55
C SER A 71 4.36 8.69 6.82
N SER A 72 4.06 9.98 7.02
CA SER A 72 3.35 10.52 8.19
C SER A 72 2.01 11.16 7.81
N SER A 73 1.49 10.90 6.60
CA SER A 73 0.22 11.49 6.18
C SER A 73 -0.97 10.66 6.65
N LYS A 74 -2.17 11.28 6.68
CA LYS A 74 -3.44 10.60 6.96
C LYS A 74 -3.81 9.52 5.92
N LEU A 75 -3.06 9.41 4.81
CA LEU A 75 -3.30 8.44 3.75
C LEU A 75 -3.46 7.02 4.32
N TRP A 76 -2.53 6.59 5.18
CA TRP A 76 -2.53 5.24 5.75
C TRP A 76 -3.71 5.02 6.69
N TYR A 77 -4.07 6.04 7.47
CA TYR A 77 -5.27 6.01 8.29
C TYR A 77 -6.53 5.82 7.45
N TYR A 78 -6.67 6.52 6.33
CA TYR A 78 -7.82 6.33 5.43
C TYR A 78 -7.82 4.97 4.72
N VAL A 79 -6.65 4.43 4.38
CA VAL A 79 -6.55 3.06 3.85
C VAL A 79 -7.03 2.05 4.88
N LEU A 80 -6.60 2.18 6.15
CA LEU A 80 -7.06 1.34 7.26
C LEU A 80 -8.58 1.49 7.47
N GLN A 81 -9.08 2.73 7.52
CA GLN A 81 -10.50 3.01 7.68
C GLN A 81 -11.33 2.42 6.53
N TYR A 82 -10.83 2.49 5.30
CA TYR A 82 -11.45 1.86 4.15
C TYR A 82 -11.51 0.33 4.34
N GLY A 83 -10.41 -0.30 4.74
CA GLY A 83 -10.38 -1.73 5.06
C GLY A 83 -11.39 -2.12 6.14
N ILE A 84 -11.47 -1.36 7.23
CA ILE A 84 -12.46 -1.57 8.31
C ILE A 84 -13.89 -1.40 7.78
N SER A 85 -14.15 -0.44 6.91
CA SER A 85 -15.50 -0.26 6.33
C SER A 85 -15.96 -1.47 5.51
N LEU A 86 -15.03 -2.23 4.94
CA LEU A 86 -15.36 -3.46 4.23
C LEU A 86 -15.83 -4.57 5.19
N LEU A 87 -15.56 -4.46 6.49
CA LEU A 87 -16.07 -5.42 7.49
C LEU A 87 -17.58 -5.33 7.69
N GLN A 88 -18.22 -4.25 7.22
CA GLN A 88 -19.67 -4.10 7.26
C GLN A 88 -20.40 -4.90 6.17
N LYS A 89 -19.67 -5.59 5.29
CA LYS A 89 -20.23 -6.49 4.28
C LYS A 89 -20.52 -7.87 4.90
N ASN A 90 -21.27 -8.71 4.17
CA ASN A 90 -21.56 -10.07 4.60
C ASN A 90 -20.27 -10.90 4.62
N ILE A 91 -19.71 -11.11 5.81
CA ILE A 91 -18.51 -11.91 6.03
C ILE A 91 -18.93 -13.36 6.27
N ARG A 92 -18.31 -14.29 5.54
CA ARG A 92 -18.43 -15.73 5.77
C ARG A 92 -17.49 -16.19 6.87
N PHE A 93 -16.22 -15.78 6.78
CA PHE A 93 -15.18 -16.15 7.73
C PHE A 93 -14.27 -14.97 8.05
N CYS A 94 -13.78 -14.95 9.29
CA CYS A 94 -12.84 -13.98 9.82
C CYS A 94 -11.63 -14.73 10.36
N TYR A 95 -10.44 -14.36 9.89
CA TYR A 95 -9.17 -14.94 10.30
C TYR A 95 -8.37 -13.86 11.02
N LEU A 96 -7.94 -14.17 12.23
CA LEU A 96 -7.11 -13.30 13.04
C LEU A 96 -5.79 -14.01 13.31
N ASP A 97 -4.69 -13.42 12.88
CA ASP A 97 -3.35 -13.97 13.05
C ASP A 97 -2.42 -12.94 13.68
N ALA A 98 -1.56 -13.38 14.58
CA ALA A 98 -0.59 -12.52 15.25
C ALA A 98 0.81 -12.79 14.69
N THR A 99 1.50 -11.73 14.30
CA THR A 99 2.87 -11.80 13.78
C THR A 99 3.76 -10.79 14.48
N GLU A 100 5.04 -11.11 14.64
CA GLU A 100 6.03 -10.21 15.24
C GLU A 100 7.06 -9.81 14.21
N TRP A 101 7.31 -8.51 14.08
CA TRP A 101 8.30 -7.97 13.18
C TRP A 101 9.44 -7.36 13.97
N GLU A 102 10.66 -7.72 13.60
CA GLU A 102 11.88 -7.10 14.13
C GLU A 102 12.36 -6.04 13.12
N ILE A 103 12.49 -4.79 13.58
CA ILE A 103 13.01 -3.70 12.74
C ILE A 103 14.49 -3.46 13.03
N GLY A 104 15.34 -3.71 12.02
CA GLY A 104 16.75 -3.35 12.01
C GLY A 104 17.68 -4.39 12.66
N SER A 105 18.98 -4.10 12.64
CA SER A 105 20.06 -4.94 13.18
C SER A 105 20.74 -4.36 14.42
N PHE A 106 20.28 -3.21 14.92
CA PHE A 106 20.85 -2.56 16.10
C PHE A 106 20.36 -3.24 17.38
N LYS A 107 21.13 -4.23 17.81
CA LYS A 107 21.07 -5.05 19.05
C LYS A 107 20.78 -4.32 20.37
N ARG A 108 20.62 -3.00 20.40
CA ARG A 108 20.39 -2.24 21.65
C ARG A 108 18.96 -1.79 21.87
N ILE A 109 18.11 -1.73 20.84
CA ILE A 109 16.67 -1.53 20.95
C ILE A 109 16.01 -2.26 19.78
N ALA A 110 15.95 -3.59 19.83
CA ALA A 110 15.12 -4.34 18.89
C ALA A 110 13.65 -4.01 19.24
N ALA A 111 13.08 -3.01 18.56
CA ALA A 111 11.66 -2.73 18.65
C ALA A 111 10.93 -3.89 17.97
N ARG A 112 10.46 -4.84 18.78
CA ARG A 112 9.53 -5.87 18.32
C ARG A 112 8.17 -5.23 18.11
N LEU A 113 7.71 -5.24 16.88
CA LEU A 113 6.36 -4.83 16.52
C LEU A 113 5.47 -6.07 16.54
N HIS A 114 4.53 -6.09 17.48
CA HIS A 114 3.46 -7.08 17.48
C HIS A 114 2.36 -6.56 16.55
N ILE A 115 2.09 -7.29 15.47
CA ILE A 115 1.13 -6.93 14.44
C ILE A 115 0.02 -7.99 14.45
N LEU A 116 -1.22 -7.51 14.53
CA LEU A 116 -2.40 -8.34 14.41
C LEU A 116 -2.95 -8.19 12.99
N THR A 117 -2.98 -9.29 12.24
CA THR A 117 -3.49 -9.34 10.87
C THR A 117 -4.91 -9.86 10.88
N LEU A 118 -5.83 -9.07 10.31
CA LEU A 118 -7.21 -9.46 10.10
C LEU A 118 -7.42 -9.75 8.62
N ALA A 119 -7.85 -10.97 8.27
CA ALA A 119 -8.27 -11.35 6.94
C ALA A 119 -9.73 -11.80 6.96
N VAL A 120 -10.46 -11.54 5.89
CA VAL A 120 -11.89 -11.84 5.80
C VAL A 120 -12.23 -12.49 4.46
N ASP A 121 -13.07 -13.52 4.52
CA ASP A 121 -13.69 -14.15 3.36
C ASP A 121 -15.14 -13.66 3.27
N TYR A 122 -15.51 -13.05 2.15
CA TYR A 122 -16.84 -12.48 1.94
C TYR A 122 -17.79 -13.50 1.33
N GLN A 123 -19.06 -13.45 1.72
CA GLN A 123 -20.09 -14.19 0.99
C GLN A 123 -20.27 -13.56 -0.40
N ALA A 124 -20.21 -14.39 -1.44
CA ALA A 124 -20.45 -14.00 -2.83
C ALA A 124 -21.91 -13.57 -3.06
#